data_AF-A0A8T3Y814-F1
#
_entry.id   AF-A0A8T3Y814-F1
#
_cell.length_a   1.000
_cell.length_b   1.000
_cell.length_c   1.000
_cell.angle_alpha   90.00
_cell.angle_beta   90.00
_cell.angle_gamma   90.00
#
_symmetry.space_group_name_H-M   'P 1'
#
loop_
_entity.id
_entity.type
_entity.pdbx_description
1 polymer ?
#
loop_
_entity_poly.entity_id
_entity_poly.type
_entity_poly.pdbx_seq_one_letter_code
_entity_poly.pdbx_strand_id
1 'polypeptide(L)'
;FEDMEKLERIIDRMLDMLEDFEFIRTTATKSEEFVSASEMAEGKIMATIIGKRVAELYLDPVTANRIIISLKHAPKRTVREFSLLHMVASQLEMRPLLRVKTKEWDSMQEKLAAHVDCLLEDEPSLYDPEYEDFLNAVKTALFFHDWIDEKDEEQLLEQYTIRPGEIRVKLELADWLLYAAEELARLMHFQPIIKEISKTRFRLKYGVKEELLPLLKLEGVGRVRARKLFNNKIKDIGDVKAADITLLAQLIGPGMAKSIKQQVGQDIDKLKARENKRKGQISLKDYSEKLAD
;
A
#
# COMPACT_ATOMS: atom_id res chain seq x y z
N PHE A 1 -2.00 -33.94 -31.66
CA PHE A 1 -3.48 -33.98 -31.59
C PHE A 1 -3.94 -33.97 -30.13
N GLU A 2 -3.45 -34.85 -29.25
CA GLU A 2 -3.77 -34.81 -27.80
C GLU A 2 -3.46 -33.47 -27.12
N ASP A 3 -2.37 -32.79 -27.50
CA ASP A 3 -2.03 -31.47 -26.94
C ASP A 3 -3.01 -30.36 -27.35
N MET A 4 -3.67 -30.46 -28.51
CA MET A 4 -4.66 -29.47 -28.94
C MET A 4 -5.97 -29.65 -28.19
N GLU A 5 -6.44 -30.88 -28.02
CA GLU A 5 -7.65 -31.14 -27.22
C GLU A 5 -7.48 -30.71 -25.75
N LYS A 6 -6.27 -30.90 -25.20
CA LYS A 6 -5.97 -30.43 -23.84
C LYS A 6 -6.00 -28.90 -23.75
N LEU A 7 -5.48 -28.21 -24.76
CA LEU A 7 -5.47 -26.75 -24.80
C LEU A 7 -6.90 -26.19 -24.93
N GLU A 8 -7.72 -26.76 -25.80
CA GLU A 8 -9.13 -26.41 -25.96
C GLU A 8 -9.88 -26.54 -24.63
N ARG A 9 -9.73 -27.67 -23.93
CA ARG A 9 -10.35 -27.87 -22.60
C ARG A 9 -9.90 -26.87 -21.54
N ILE A 10 -8.66 -26.36 -21.63
CA ILE A 10 -8.17 -25.33 -20.71
C ILE A 10 -8.80 -23.98 -21.06
N ILE A 11 -8.86 -23.65 -22.35
CA ILE A 11 -9.48 -22.41 -22.84
C ILE A 11 -10.96 -22.37 -22.44
N ASP A 12 -11.71 -23.43 -22.70
CA ASP A 12 -13.13 -23.51 -22.35
C ASP A 12 -13.35 -23.29 -20.86
N ARG A 13 -12.56 -23.95 -20.01
CA ARG A 13 -12.64 -23.76 -18.55
C ARG A 13 -12.31 -22.32 -18.13
N MET A 14 -11.38 -21.65 -18.80
CA MET A 14 -11.06 -20.25 -18.52
C MET A 14 -12.16 -19.31 -18.99
N LEU A 15 -12.79 -19.59 -20.13
CA LEU A 15 -13.94 -18.82 -20.60
C LEU A 15 -15.13 -18.97 -19.65
N ASP A 16 -15.46 -20.20 -19.25
CA ASP A 16 -16.51 -20.48 -18.26
C ASP A 16 -16.26 -19.71 -16.95
N MET A 17 -15.03 -19.78 -16.43
CA MET A 17 -14.64 -19.05 -15.21
C MET A 17 -14.77 -17.53 -15.38
N LEU A 18 -14.34 -16.97 -16.52
CA LEU A 18 -14.44 -15.53 -16.78
C LEU A 18 -15.90 -15.09 -16.95
N GLU A 19 -16.77 -15.94 -17.47
CA GLU A 19 -18.20 -15.69 -17.57
C GLU A 19 -18.86 -15.75 -16.18
N ASP A 20 -18.52 -16.74 -15.36
CA ASP A 20 -18.96 -16.85 -13.96
C ASP A 20 -18.55 -15.63 -13.11
N PHE A 21 -17.37 -15.06 -13.37
CA PHE A 21 -16.89 -13.84 -12.70
C PHE A 21 -17.48 -12.55 -13.29
N GLU A 22 -18.34 -12.65 -14.32
CA GLU A 22 -18.92 -11.52 -15.06
C GLU A 22 -17.87 -10.64 -15.77
N PHE A 23 -16.69 -11.20 -16.09
CA PHE A 23 -15.60 -10.49 -16.78
C PHE A 23 -15.77 -10.53 -18.30
N ILE A 24 -16.46 -11.55 -18.81
CA ILE A 24 -16.91 -11.63 -20.20
C ILE A 24 -18.42 -11.86 -20.25
N ARG A 25 -19.00 -11.66 -21.43
CA ARG A 25 -20.36 -12.08 -21.75
C ARG A 25 -20.34 -12.84 -23.06
N THR A 26 -21.05 -13.96 -23.10
CA THR A 26 -21.24 -14.73 -24.32
C THR A 26 -22.63 -14.43 -24.88
N THR A 27 -22.73 -13.97 -26.13
CA THR A 27 -24.04 -13.70 -26.77
C THR A 27 -24.82 -14.96 -27.14
N ALA A 28 -24.33 -16.15 -26.78
CA ALA A 28 -24.96 -17.42 -27.06
C ALA A 28 -26.03 -17.75 -26.00
N THR A 29 -27.11 -16.97 -25.94
CA THR A 29 -28.32 -17.39 -25.23
C THR A 29 -29.44 -17.62 -26.23
N LYS A 30 -29.72 -18.90 -26.48
CA LYS A 30 -31.02 -19.50 -26.82
C LYS A 30 -32.09 -18.51 -27.34
N SER A 31 -31.89 -17.95 -28.52
CA SER A 31 -32.98 -17.35 -29.27
C SER A 31 -33.73 -18.47 -29.97
N GLU A 32 -35.00 -18.70 -29.62
CA GLU A 32 -35.99 -19.40 -30.45
C GLU A 32 -36.32 -18.61 -31.73
N GLU A 33 -35.38 -17.83 -32.25
CA GLU A 33 -35.48 -17.13 -33.53
C GLU A 33 -34.43 -17.74 -34.46
N PHE A 34 -34.89 -18.15 -35.64
CA PHE A 34 -34.08 -18.75 -36.68
C PHE A 34 -32.89 -17.84 -37.04
N VAL A 35 -31.69 -18.23 -36.65
CA VAL A 35 -30.44 -17.60 -37.08
C VAL A 35 -29.80 -18.48 -38.17
N SER A 36 -29.23 -17.86 -39.21
CA SER A 36 -28.51 -18.57 -40.29
C SER A 36 -27.37 -19.43 -39.73
N ALA A 37 -27.14 -20.62 -40.31
CA ALA A 37 -26.06 -21.54 -39.90
C ALA A 37 -24.66 -20.89 -39.92
N SER A 38 -24.47 -19.80 -40.67
CA SER A 38 -23.23 -19.00 -40.70
C SER A 38 -23.02 -18.12 -39.45
N GLU A 39 -24.09 -17.77 -38.74
CA GLU A 39 -24.04 -16.93 -37.52
C GLU A 39 -24.10 -17.77 -36.23
N MET A 40 -24.51 -19.03 -36.33
CA MET A 40 -24.50 -19.99 -35.21
C MET A 40 -23.09 -20.46 -34.81
N ALA A 41 -22.08 -20.23 -35.66
CA ALA A 41 -20.76 -20.84 -35.52
C ALA A 41 -19.76 -20.06 -34.66
N GLU A 42 -20.03 -18.81 -34.29
CA GLU A 42 -19.13 -18.02 -33.43
C GLU A 42 -19.95 -17.20 -32.43
N GLY A 43 -20.19 -17.76 -31.23
CA GLY A 43 -20.67 -16.97 -30.11
C GLY A 43 -19.71 -15.80 -29.88
N LYS A 44 -20.19 -14.56 -30.03
CA LYS A 44 -19.35 -13.38 -29.82
C LYS A 44 -19.10 -13.23 -28.33
N ILE A 45 -17.86 -13.54 -27.93
CA ILE A 45 -17.36 -13.28 -26.58
C ILE A 45 -16.97 -11.80 -26.51
N MET A 46 -17.51 -11.08 -25.54
CA MET A 46 -17.17 -9.67 -25.31
C MET A 46 -16.76 -9.44 -23.87
N ALA A 47 -15.65 -8.73 -23.66
CA ALA A 47 -15.23 -8.30 -22.33
C ALA A 47 -16.22 -7.28 -21.75
N THR A 48 -16.57 -7.45 -20.48
CA THR A 48 -17.33 -6.44 -19.74
C THR A 48 -16.42 -5.26 -19.38
N ILE A 49 -17.00 -4.16 -18.89
CA ILE A 49 -16.22 -3.01 -18.42
C ILE A 49 -15.29 -3.43 -17.28
N ILE A 50 -15.75 -4.30 -16.38
CA ILE A 50 -14.93 -4.79 -15.27
C ILE A 50 -13.85 -5.74 -15.78
N GLY A 51 -14.17 -6.68 -16.69
CA GLY A 51 -13.18 -7.61 -17.24
C GLY A 51 -12.10 -6.90 -18.04
N LYS A 52 -12.47 -5.87 -18.82
CA LYS A 52 -11.50 -5.00 -19.49
C LYS A 52 -10.59 -4.31 -18.48
N ARG A 53 -11.15 -3.78 -17.39
CA ARG A 53 -10.37 -3.11 -16.34
C ARG A 53 -9.43 -4.07 -15.62
N VAL A 54 -9.86 -5.30 -15.34
CA VAL A 54 -9.03 -6.36 -14.75
C VAL A 54 -7.82 -6.65 -15.64
N ALA A 55 -8.02 -6.79 -16.94
CA ALA A 55 -6.94 -7.00 -17.91
C ALA A 55 -5.97 -5.81 -17.98
N GLU A 56 -6.47 -4.57 -17.98
CA GLU A 56 -5.66 -3.35 -17.94
C GLU A 56 -4.82 -3.21 -16.66
N LEU A 57 -5.31 -3.73 -15.54
CA LEU A 57 -4.61 -3.76 -14.25
C LEU A 57 -3.56 -4.88 -14.17
N TYR A 58 -3.52 -5.78 -15.16
CA TYR A 58 -2.64 -6.95 -15.20
C TYR A 58 -2.85 -7.91 -14.02
N LEU A 59 -4.08 -8.00 -13.53
CA LEU A 59 -4.47 -8.88 -12.43
C LEU A 59 -4.83 -10.28 -12.94
N ASP A 60 -4.49 -11.30 -12.15
CA ASP A 60 -5.08 -12.62 -12.33
C ASP A 60 -6.61 -12.54 -12.12
N PRO A 61 -7.44 -13.20 -12.96
CA PRO A 61 -8.90 -13.16 -12.82
C PRO A 61 -9.42 -13.65 -11.47
N VAL A 62 -8.77 -14.65 -10.86
CA VAL A 62 -9.14 -15.17 -9.54
C VAL A 62 -8.84 -14.13 -8.47
N THR A 63 -7.68 -13.48 -8.53
CA THR A 63 -7.33 -12.35 -7.64
C THR A 63 -8.33 -11.22 -7.77
N ALA A 64 -8.64 -10.80 -9.00
CA ALA A 64 -9.61 -9.74 -9.24
C ALA A 64 -10.99 -10.08 -8.67
N ASN A 65 -11.47 -11.31 -8.88
CA ASN A 65 -12.75 -11.75 -8.35
C ASN A 65 -12.75 -11.78 -6.81
N ARG A 66 -11.68 -12.26 -6.17
CA ARG A 66 -11.53 -12.24 -4.70
C ARG A 66 -11.53 -10.83 -4.11
N ILE A 67 -10.82 -9.90 -4.74
CA ILE A 67 -10.84 -8.48 -4.37
C ILE A 67 -12.27 -7.93 -4.50
N ILE A 68 -12.96 -8.20 -5.62
CA ILE A 68 -14.35 -7.75 -5.83
C ILE A 68 -15.29 -8.30 -4.74
N ILE A 69 -15.17 -9.58 -4.38
CA ILE A 69 -15.97 -10.20 -3.31
C ILE A 69 -15.67 -9.54 -1.96
N SER A 70 -14.40 -9.33 -1.63
CA SER A 70 -13.98 -8.62 -0.42
C SER A 70 -14.57 -7.20 -0.35
N LEU A 71 -14.54 -6.46 -1.47
CA LEU A 71 -15.13 -5.12 -1.56
C LEU A 71 -16.66 -5.14 -1.41
N LYS A 72 -17.35 -6.18 -1.91
CA LYS A 72 -18.80 -6.38 -1.71
C LYS A 72 -19.15 -6.65 -0.23
N HIS A 73 -18.26 -7.28 0.53
CA HIS A 73 -18.45 -7.56 1.95
C HIS A 73 -18.11 -6.38 2.87
N ALA A 74 -17.21 -5.50 2.42
CA ALA A 74 -16.73 -4.36 3.21
C ALA A 74 -17.84 -3.51 3.88
N PRO A 75 -18.98 -3.17 3.23
CA PRO A 75 -20.05 -2.39 3.88
C PRO A 75 -20.71 -3.09 5.07
N LYS A 76 -20.57 -4.41 5.20
CA LYS A 76 -21.15 -5.23 6.28
C LYS A 76 -20.15 -5.51 7.42
N ARG A 77 -18.91 -5.04 7.28
CA ARG A 77 -17.79 -5.32 8.19
C ARG A 77 -17.20 -4.02 8.71
N THR A 78 -16.44 -4.08 9.79
CA THR A 78 -15.66 -2.94 10.26
C THR A 78 -14.35 -2.89 9.47
N VAL A 79 -14.28 -2.04 8.45
CA VAL A 79 -13.07 -1.88 7.64
C VAL A 79 -12.03 -1.05 8.41
N ARG A 80 -10.85 -1.62 8.58
CA ARG A 80 -9.64 -0.95 9.10
C ARG A 80 -8.48 -1.17 8.13
N GLU A 81 -7.33 -0.59 8.42
CA GLU A 81 -6.13 -0.78 7.59
C GLU A 81 -5.77 -2.27 7.51
N PHE A 82 -5.82 -2.99 8.63
CA PHE A 82 -5.54 -4.42 8.66
C PHE A 82 -6.43 -5.23 7.71
N SER A 83 -7.71 -4.85 7.56
CA SER A 83 -8.65 -5.48 6.62
C SER A 83 -8.09 -5.49 5.20
N LEU A 84 -7.58 -4.33 4.76
CA LEU A 84 -7.06 -4.12 3.42
C LEU A 84 -5.69 -4.78 3.23
N LEU A 85 -4.84 -4.73 4.26
CA LEU A 85 -3.54 -5.41 4.26
C LEU A 85 -3.70 -6.93 4.20
N HIS A 86 -4.66 -7.49 4.93
CA HIS A 86 -5.00 -8.91 4.86
C HIS A 86 -5.57 -9.31 3.51
N MET A 87 -6.49 -8.50 2.96
CA MET A 87 -7.04 -8.72 1.62
C MET A 87 -5.91 -8.83 0.59
N VAL A 88 -4.96 -7.89 0.53
CA VAL A 88 -3.86 -7.98 -0.44
C VAL A 88 -2.85 -9.07 -0.11
N ALA A 89 -2.64 -9.38 1.18
CA ALA A 89 -1.75 -10.46 1.59
C ALA A 89 -2.25 -11.85 1.18
N SER A 90 -3.56 -12.02 1.02
CA SER A 90 -4.21 -13.30 0.70
C SER A 90 -4.24 -13.63 -0.81
N GLN A 91 -3.71 -12.73 -1.66
CA GLN A 91 -3.74 -12.89 -3.12
C GLN A 91 -2.57 -13.73 -3.65
N LEU A 92 -2.75 -14.31 -4.83
CA LEU A 92 -1.78 -15.23 -5.44
C LEU A 92 -0.43 -14.54 -5.69
N GLU A 93 -0.46 -13.28 -6.10
CA GLU A 93 0.69 -12.46 -6.44
C GLU A 93 1.59 -12.15 -5.23
N MET A 94 1.07 -12.29 -4.01
CA MET A 94 1.85 -12.07 -2.78
C MET A 94 2.78 -13.24 -2.43
N ARG A 95 2.61 -14.40 -3.09
CA ARG A 95 3.38 -15.60 -2.78
C ARG A 95 4.86 -15.46 -3.18
N PRO A 96 5.80 -16.04 -2.41
CA PRO A 96 5.57 -16.83 -1.19
C PRO A 96 5.21 -15.94 0.01
N LEU A 97 4.27 -16.42 0.85
CA LEU A 97 3.86 -15.74 2.08
C LEU A 97 4.90 -15.89 3.19
N LEU A 98 4.82 -15.02 4.21
CA LEU A 98 5.65 -15.15 5.39
C LEU A 98 5.15 -16.33 6.24
N ARG A 99 5.96 -17.39 6.29
CA ARG A 99 5.59 -18.63 6.98
C ARG A 99 5.50 -18.45 8.49
N VAL A 100 4.39 -18.89 9.08
CA VAL A 100 4.22 -19.04 10.53
C VAL A 100 5.00 -20.26 10.99
N LYS A 101 5.94 -20.07 11.93
CA LYS A 101 6.69 -21.20 12.50
C LYS A 101 5.85 -21.87 13.58
N THR A 102 6.07 -23.16 13.84
CA THR A 102 5.36 -23.92 14.89
C THR A 102 5.37 -23.21 16.25
N LYS A 103 6.51 -22.62 16.64
CA LYS A 103 6.65 -21.88 17.90
C LYS A 103 5.89 -20.55 17.95
N GLU A 104 5.44 -20.05 16.81
CA GLU A 104 4.72 -18.77 16.67
C GLU A 104 3.20 -18.98 16.60
N TRP A 105 2.74 -20.23 16.53
CA TRP A 105 1.35 -20.58 16.25
C TRP A 105 0.38 -19.94 17.24
N ASP A 106 0.58 -20.19 18.54
CA ASP A 106 -0.31 -19.67 19.60
C ASP A 106 -0.33 -18.14 19.63
N SER A 107 0.83 -17.49 19.48
CA SER A 107 0.90 -16.02 19.39
C SER A 107 0.23 -15.48 18.13
N MET A 108 0.27 -16.21 17.02
CA MET A 108 -0.39 -15.80 15.78
C MET A 108 -1.91 -15.91 15.91
N GLN A 109 -2.41 -16.96 16.57
CA GLN A 109 -3.83 -17.14 16.88
C GLN A 109 -4.37 -16.01 17.77
N GLU A 110 -3.61 -15.62 18.80
CA GLU A 110 -3.98 -14.48 19.66
C GLU A 110 -4.06 -13.17 18.87
N LYS A 111 -3.09 -12.92 17.99
CA LYS A 111 -3.10 -11.73 17.12
C LYS A 111 -4.26 -11.77 16.13
N LEU A 112 -4.55 -12.93 15.54
CA LEU A 112 -5.68 -13.12 14.64
C LEU A 112 -7.00 -12.79 15.35
N ALA A 113 -7.20 -13.31 16.57
CA ALA A 113 -8.40 -13.04 17.36
C ALA A 113 -8.63 -11.54 17.59
N ALA A 114 -7.57 -10.74 17.73
CA ALA A 114 -7.67 -9.28 17.87
C ALA A 114 -8.10 -8.55 16.58
N HIS A 115 -8.02 -9.23 15.43
CA HIS A 115 -8.30 -8.66 14.10
C HIS A 115 -9.45 -9.34 13.36
N VAL A 116 -10.02 -10.42 13.89
CA VAL A 116 -11.04 -11.25 13.22
C VAL A 116 -12.26 -10.44 12.75
N ASP A 117 -12.71 -9.48 13.56
CA ASP A 117 -13.85 -8.61 13.26
C ASP A 117 -13.62 -7.67 12.06
N CYS A 118 -12.35 -7.48 11.69
CA CYS A 118 -11.93 -6.59 10.62
C CYS A 118 -11.67 -7.36 9.31
N LEU A 119 -11.74 -8.69 9.27
CA LEU A 119 -11.49 -9.45 8.04
C LEU A 119 -12.61 -9.22 7.00
N LEU A 120 -12.22 -9.12 5.72
CA LEU A 120 -13.15 -9.01 4.58
C LEU A 120 -13.56 -10.38 4.01
N GLU A 121 -12.86 -11.43 4.44
CA GLU A 121 -13.11 -12.83 4.13
C GLU A 121 -13.33 -13.58 5.45
N ASP A 122 -14.09 -14.67 5.40
CA ASP A 122 -14.31 -15.50 6.59
C ASP A 122 -13.05 -16.32 6.90
N GLU A 123 -12.78 -16.51 8.18
CA GLU A 123 -11.72 -17.40 8.63
C GLU A 123 -12.08 -18.85 8.23
N PRO A 124 -11.19 -19.57 7.51
CA PRO A 124 -11.40 -20.97 7.20
C PRO A 124 -11.37 -21.84 8.46
N SER A 125 -11.92 -23.04 8.38
CA SER A 125 -11.84 -24.00 9.49
C SER A 125 -10.38 -24.42 9.71
N LEU A 126 -10.00 -24.67 10.97
CA LEU A 126 -8.69 -25.22 11.35
C LEU A 126 -8.36 -26.56 10.66
N TYR A 127 -9.40 -27.25 10.17
CA TYR A 127 -9.27 -28.53 9.48
C TYR A 127 -9.18 -28.38 7.95
N ASP A 128 -9.38 -27.17 7.42
CA ASP A 128 -9.31 -26.90 5.99
C ASP A 128 -7.84 -26.85 5.53
N PRO A 129 -7.51 -27.43 4.35
CA PRO A 129 -6.15 -27.39 3.80
C PRO A 129 -5.58 -25.97 3.65
N GLU A 130 -6.45 -24.98 3.45
CA GLU A 130 -6.11 -23.58 3.23
C GLU A 130 -5.76 -22.83 4.52
N TYR A 131 -5.98 -23.42 5.70
CA TYR A 131 -5.80 -22.73 6.99
C TYR A 131 -4.35 -22.27 7.22
N GLU A 132 -3.36 -23.10 6.86
CA GLU A 132 -1.94 -22.72 7.00
C GLU A 132 -1.61 -21.51 6.11
N ASP A 133 -2.11 -21.49 4.89
CA ASP A 133 -1.93 -20.38 3.95
C ASP A 133 -2.63 -19.10 4.44
N PHE A 134 -3.85 -19.24 4.99
CA PHE A 134 -4.56 -18.14 5.64
C PHE A 134 -3.75 -17.55 6.78
N LEU A 135 -3.22 -18.37 7.68
CA LEU A 135 -2.41 -17.89 8.81
C LEU A 135 -1.09 -17.25 8.34
N ASN A 136 -0.50 -17.75 7.25
CA ASN A 136 0.65 -17.11 6.60
C ASN A 136 0.29 -15.74 5.98
N ALA A 137 -0.92 -15.60 5.45
CA ALA A 137 -1.43 -14.32 4.94
C ALA A 137 -1.65 -13.33 6.11
N VAL A 138 -2.20 -13.78 7.23
CA VAL A 138 -2.32 -13.00 8.48
C VAL A 138 -0.95 -12.51 8.96
N LYS A 139 0.07 -13.38 9.01
CA LYS A 139 1.44 -12.97 9.36
C LYS A 139 2.01 -11.93 8.39
N THR A 140 1.73 -12.08 7.09
CA THR A 140 2.15 -11.13 6.06
C THR A 140 1.43 -9.78 6.21
N ALA A 141 0.14 -9.79 6.56
CA ALA A 141 -0.64 -8.58 6.84
C ALA A 141 -0.13 -7.84 8.07
N LEU A 142 0.23 -8.58 9.14
CA LEU A 142 0.85 -8.01 10.34
C LEU A 142 2.20 -7.35 10.04
N PHE A 143 3.00 -7.93 9.13
CA PHE A 143 4.23 -7.31 8.66
C PHE A 143 3.94 -5.94 8.01
N PHE A 144 2.96 -5.86 7.11
CA PHE A 144 2.56 -4.58 6.52
C PHE A 144 2.01 -3.61 7.57
N HIS A 145 1.28 -4.12 8.55
CA HIS A 145 0.72 -3.32 9.63
C HIS A 145 1.82 -2.69 10.48
N ASP A 146 2.83 -3.46 10.89
CA ASP A 146 3.98 -2.96 11.64
C ASP A 146 4.80 -1.96 10.82
N TRP A 147 4.91 -2.17 9.50
CA TRP A 147 5.55 -1.19 8.60
C TRP A 147 4.81 0.16 8.60
N ILE A 148 3.48 0.17 8.47
CA ILE A 148 2.69 1.41 8.54
C ILE A 148 2.56 1.95 9.97
N ASP A 149 2.96 1.19 10.99
CA ASP A 149 3.06 1.67 12.37
C ASP A 149 4.46 2.18 12.73
N GLU A 150 5.29 2.41 11.71
CA GLU A 150 6.65 2.93 11.84
C GLU A 150 7.59 2.04 12.65
N LYS A 151 7.45 0.72 12.53
CA LYS A 151 8.45 -0.22 13.02
C LYS A 151 9.73 -0.19 12.19
N ASP A 152 10.88 -0.19 12.84
CA ASP A 152 12.18 -0.11 12.15
C ASP A 152 12.41 -1.32 11.22
N GLU A 153 13.13 -1.12 10.11
CA GLU A 153 13.41 -2.20 9.16
C GLU A 153 14.15 -3.37 9.81
N GLU A 154 15.13 -3.11 10.70
CA GLU A 154 15.86 -4.15 11.41
C GLU A 154 14.94 -4.98 12.31
N GLN A 155 14.02 -4.31 13.02
CA GLN A 155 13.01 -4.98 13.83
C GLN A 155 12.05 -5.83 12.99
N LEU A 156 11.71 -5.39 11.78
CA LEU A 156 10.87 -6.16 10.85
C LEU A 156 11.61 -7.40 10.34
N LEU A 157 12.90 -7.26 9.96
CA LEU A 157 13.74 -8.38 9.53
C LEU A 157 13.81 -9.47 10.60
N GLU A 158 14.04 -9.09 11.85
CA GLU A 158 14.13 -10.02 12.97
C GLU A 158 12.79 -10.68 13.28
N GLN A 159 11.74 -9.89 13.50
CA GLN A 159 10.43 -10.40 13.94
C GLN A 159 9.79 -11.31 12.89
N TYR A 160 9.87 -10.93 11.62
CA TYR A 160 9.19 -11.65 10.55
C TYR A 160 10.09 -12.65 9.84
N THR A 161 11.40 -12.66 10.13
CA THR A 161 12.41 -13.47 9.42
C THR A 161 12.36 -13.21 7.90
N ILE A 162 12.05 -11.97 7.51
CA ILE A 162 11.99 -11.51 6.13
C ILE A 162 13.37 -11.02 5.69
N ARG A 163 13.71 -11.13 4.40
CA ARG A 163 15.00 -10.64 3.88
C ARG A 163 14.90 -9.18 3.44
N PRO A 164 16.00 -8.40 3.44
CA PRO A 164 15.97 -6.98 3.06
C PRO A 164 15.40 -6.71 1.66
N GLY A 165 15.68 -7.58 0.68
CA GLY A 165 15.12 -7.47 -0.67
C GLY A 165 13.64 -7.80 -0.75
N GLU A 166 13.16 -8.72 0.08
CA GLU A 166 11.76 -9.17 0.09
C GLU A 166 10.82 -8.08 0.63
N ILE A 167 11.28 -7.24 1.56
CA ILE A 167 10.51 -6.10 2.09
C ILE A 167 10.02 -5.21 0.94
N ARG A 168 10.93 -4.75 0.08
CA ARG A 168 10.59 -3.85 -1.03
C ARG A 168 9.62 -4.51 -2.00
N VAL A 169 9.90 -5.74 -2.41
CA VAL A 169 9.04 -6.49 -3.33
C VAL A 169 7.62 -6.65 -2.78
N LYS A 170 7.49 -7.04 -1.50
CA LYS A 170 6.18 -7.19 -0.87
C LYS A 170 5.42 -5.87 -0.74
N LEU A 171 6.11 -4.77 -0.41
CA LEU A 171 5.52 -3.44 -0.34
C LEU A 171 5.05 -2.94 -1.72
N GLU A 172 5.84 -3.17 -2.78
CA GLU A 172 5.48 -2.83 -4.16
C GLU A 172 4.26 -3.63 -4.63
N LEU A 173 4.23 -4.94 -4.37
CA LEU A 173 3.09 -5.79 -4.69
C LEU A 173 1.82 -5.34 -3.94
N ALA A 174 1.94 -5.04 -2.64
CA ALA A 174 0.82 -4.56 -1.86
C ALA A 174 0.34 -3.17 -2.31
N ASP A 175 1.23 -2.26 -2.71
CA ASP A 175 0.83 -0.96 -3.30
C ASP A 175 0.05 -1.15 -4.60
N TRP A 176 0.53 -2.02 -5.49
CA TRP A 176 -0.13 -2.32 -6.75
C TRP A 176 -1.50 -3.01 -6.55
N LEU A 177 -1.60 -3.99 -5.65
CA LEU A 177 -2.87 -4.65 -5.34
C LEU A 177 -3.87 -3.70 -4.68
N LEU A 178 -3.42 -2.81 -3.77
CA LEU A 178 -4.28 -1.77 -3.19
C LEU A 178 -4.75 -0.78 -4.25
N TYR A 179 -3.87 -0.36 -5.18
CA TYR A 179 -4.25 0.47 -6.32
C TYR A 179 -5.31 -0.22 -7.18
N ALA A 180 -5.12 -1.49 -7.50
CA ALA A 180 -6.08 -2.26 -8.28
C ALA A 180 -7.42 -2.38 -7.57
N ALA A 181 -7.43 -2.63 -6.25
CA ALA A 181 -8.63 -2.62 -5.44
C ALA A 181 -9.33 -1.24 -5.44
N GLU A 182 -8.57 -0.15 -5.41
CA GLU A 182 -9.10 1.22 -5.49
C GLU A 182 -9.82 1.48 -6.83
N GLU A 183 -9.23 1.02 -7.93
CA GLU A 183 -9.80 1.13 -9.28
C GLU A 183 -11.07 0.28 -9.46
N LEU A 184 -11.07 -0.95 -8.96
CA LEU A 184 -12.24 -1.82 -8.97
C LEU A 184 -13.36 -1.25 -8.09
N ALA A 185 -13.03 -0.73 -6.90
CA ALA A 185 -13.99 -0.07 -6.02
C ALA A 185 -14.62 1.18 -6.67
N ARG A 186 -13.83 1.96 -7.41
CA ARG A 186 -14.33 3.10 -8.22
C ARG A 186 -15.35 2.64 -9.26
N LEU A 187 -15.01 1.61 -10.02
CA LEU A 187 -15.87 1.08 -11.09
C LEU A 187 -17.19 0.51 -10.55
N MET A 188 -17.15 -0.10 -9.37
CA MET A 188 -18.31 -0.69 -8.69
C MET A 188 -19.07 0.31 -7.81
N HIS A 189 -18.65 1.57 -7.78
CA HIS A 189 -19.25 2.64 -6.97
C HIS A 189 -19.23 2.40 -5.44
N PHE A 190 -18.24 1.67 -4.92
CA PHE A 190 -18.03 1.48 -3.48
C PHE A 190 -17.31 2.67 -2.84
N GLN A 191 -17.96 3.83 -2.81
CA GLN A 191 -17.35 5.10 -2.38
C GLN A 191 -16.77 5.11 -0.95
N PRO A 192 -17.40 4.50 0.08
CA PRO A 192 -16.88 4.58 1.45
C PRO A 192 -15.48 3.96 1.61
N ILE A 193 -15.20 2.83 0.95
CA ILE A 193 -13.94 2.10 1.11
C ILE A 193 -12.77 2.73 0.33
N ILE A 194 -13.05 3.50 -0.73
CA ILE A 194 -12.00 4.14 -1.56
C ILE A 194 -11.10 5.05 -0.71
N LYS A 195 -11.67 5.80 0.25
CA LYS A 195 -10.90 6.66 1.14
C LYS A 195 -9.96 5.86 2.04
N GLU A 196 -10.45 4.76 2.60
CA GLU A 196 -9.64 3.87 3.44
C GLU A 196 -8.53 3.20 2.62
N ILE A 197 -8.83 2.73 1.40
CA ILE A 197 -7.81 2.17 0.48
C ILE A 197 -6.73 3.21 0.17
N SER A 198 -7.12 4.41 -0.25
CA SER A 198 -6.19 5.48 -0.60
C SER A 198 -5.30 5.86 0.60
N LYS A 199 -5.89 5.95 1.79
CA LYS A 199 -5.18 6.23 3.04
C LYS A 199 -4.20 5.11 3.41
N THR A 200 -4.65 3.85 3.42
CA THR A 200 -3.79 2.69 3.70
C THR A 200 -2.66 2.58 2.70
N ARG A 201 -2.94 2.77 1.41
CA ARG A 201 -1.93 2.77 0.34
C ARG A 201 -0.89 3.86 0.56
N PHE A 202 -1.31 5.09 0.88
CA PHE A 202 -0.38 6.18 1.15
C PHE A 202 0.48 5.88 2.38
N ARG A 203 -0.11 5.37 3.47
CA ARG A 203 0.64 4.93 4.65
C ARG A 203 1.62 3.81 4.33
N LEU A 204 1.23 2.85 3.49
CA LEU A 204 2.08 1.75 3.02
C LEU A 204 3.26 2.25 2.20
N LYS A 205 3.04 3.18 1.28
CA LYS A 205 4.11 3.74 0.43
C LYS A 205 5.23 4.38 1.25
N TYR A 206 4.89 5.08 2.34
CA TYR A 206 5.87 5.80 3.16
C TYR A 206 6.25 5.07 4.45
N GLY A 207 5.50 4.05 4.86
CA GLY A 207 5.70 3.34 6.13
C GLY A 207 5.42 4.23 7.34
N VAL A 208 4.32 4.97 7.34
CA VAL A 208 4.02 5.94 8.40
C VAL A 208 2.67 5.74 9.08
N LYS A 209 2.59 6.19 10.34
CA LYS A 209 1.33 6.40 11.04
C LYS A 209 0.53 7.53 10.41
N GLU A 210 -0.78 7.49 10.61
CA GLU A 210 -1.73 8.44 10.00
C GLU A 210 -1.44 9.92 10.36
N GLU A 211 -0.92 10.16 11.54
CA GLU A 211 -0.59 11.52 12.03
C GLU A 211 0.51 12.23 11.22
N LEU A 212 1.30 11.50 10.43
CA LEU A 212 2.37 12.08 9.60
C LEU A 212 1.90 12.45 8.18
N LEU A 213 0.69 12.04 7.77
CA LEU A 213 0.16 12.29 6.43
C LEU A 213 0.22 13.77 5.99
N PRO A 214 -0.05 14.77 6.86
CA PRO A 214 0.04 16.18 6.46
C PRO A 214 1.45 16.60 6.04
N LEU A 215 2.50 16.05 6.68
CA LEU A 215 3.90 16.38 6.43
C LEU A 215 4.44 15.73 5.17
N LEU A 216 3.92 14.56 4.80
CA LEU A 216 4.36 13.81 3.61
C LEU A 216 3.91 14.44 2.29
N LYS A 217 3.06 15.47 2.34
CA LYS A 217 2.75 16.31 1.18
C LYS A 217 3.95 17.16 0.72
N LEU A 218 4.95 17.31 1.59
CA LEU A 218 6.17 18.05 1.30
C LEU A 218 7.17 17.15 0.56
N GLU A 219 7.62 17.61 -0.59
CA GLU A 219 8.60 16.89 -1.39
C GLU A 219 9.93 16.77 -0.62
N GLY A 220 10.50 15.56 -0.63
CA GLY A 220 11.75 15.24 0.08
C GLY A 220 11.56 14.91 1.57
N VAL A 221 10.34 15.00 2.11
CA VAL A 221 10.03 14.57 3.48
C VAL A 221 9.55 13.11 3.46
N GLY A 222 10.44 12.19 3.81
CA GLY A 222 10.11 10.78 4.06
C GLY A 222 9.81 10.51 5.53
N ARG A 223 9.56 9.24 5.87
CA ARG A 223 9.24 8.74 7.22
C ARG A 223 10.10 9.32 8.35
N VAL A 224 11.43 9.19 8.24
CA VAL A 224 12.37 9.63 9.29
C VAL A 224 12.27 11.13 9.55
N ARG A 225 12.20 11.94 8.48
CA ARG A 225 12.09 13.41 8.59
C ARG A 225 10.72 13.82 9.12
N ALA A 226 9.65 13.21 8.62
CA ALA A 226 8.29 13.46 9.09
C ALA A 226 8.15 13.16 10.59
N ARG A 227 8.64 12.01 11.05
CA ARG A 227 8.64 11.63 12.47
C ARG A 227 9.46 12.62 13.32
N LYS A 228 10.62 13.04 12.84
CA LYS A 228 11.47 14.02 13.54
C LYS A 228 10.78 15.39 13.68
N LEU A 229 10.09 15.86 12.64
CA LEU A 229 9.29 17.09 12.69
C LEU A 229 8.13 16.96 13.68
N PHE A 230 7.37 15.87 13.59
CA PHE A 230 6.20 15.62 14.44
C PHE A 230 6.57 15.55 15.93
N ASN A 231 7.67 14.87 16.27
CA ASN A 231 8.20 14.81 17.64
C ASN A 231 8.62 16.18 18.19
N ASN A 232 8.91 17.14 17.31
CA ASN A 232 9.21 18.54 17.65
C ASN A 232 7.99 19.45 17.53
N LYS A 233 6.77 18.89 17.59
CA LYS A 233 5.48 19.60 17.52
C LYS A 233 5.24 20.33 16.20
N ILE A 234 5.91 19.93 15.11
CA ILE A 234 5.65 20.41 13.76
C ILE A 234 4.85 19.32 13.05
N LYS A 235 3.51 19.44 13.07
CA LYS A 235 2.59 18.36 12.69
C LYS A 235 2.00 18.54 11.30
N ASP A 236 1.93 19.77 10.81
CA ASP A 236 1.32 20.07 9.52
C ASP A 236 2.03 21.19 8.74
N ILE A 237 1.47 21.52 7.58
CA ILE A 237 1.97 22.56 6.67
C ILE A 237 1.95 23.95 7.35
N GLY A 238 0.94 24.20 8.20
CA GLY A 238 0.83 25.44 8.96
C GLY A 238 1.96 25.59 9.97
N ASP A 239 2.27 24.52 10.71
CA ASP A 239 3.40 24.49 11.64
C ASP A 239 4.74 24.68 10.91
N VAL A 240 4.92 24.05 9.74
CA VAL A 240 6.12 24.26 8.91
C VAL A 240 6.24 25.72 8.48
N LYS A 241 5.12 26.37 8.15
CA LYS A 241 5.10 27.80 7.81
C LYS A 241 5.43 28.67 9.02
N ALA A 242 4.98 28.32 10.23
CA ALA A 242 5.26 29.07 11.45
C ALA A 242 6.67 28.85 12.02
N ALA A 243 7.24 27.65 11.85
CA ALA A 243 8.52 27.26 12.45
C ALA A 243 9.70 28.12 11.98
N ASP A 244 10.66 28.38 12.86
CA ASP A 244 11.89 29.08 12.50
C ASP A 244 12.75 28.24 11.54
N ILE A 245 13.36 28.90 10.55
CA ILE A 245 14.20 28.20 9.56
C ILE A 245 15.43 27.54 10.20
N THR A 246 15.98 28.13 11.26
CA THR A 246 17.13 27.56 11.98
C THR A 246 16.74 26.26 12.67
N LEU A 247 15.56 26.23 13.29
CA LEU A 247 15.01 25.02 13.89
C LEU A 247 14.81 23.93 12.83
N LEU A 248 14.17 24.26 11.71
CA LEU A 248 13.99 23.31 10.61
C LEU A 248 15.34 22.81 10.07
N ALA A 249 16.32 23.69 9.89
CA ALA A 249 17.65 23.31 9.42
C ALA A 249 18.37 22.36 10.38
N GLN A 250 18.21 22.53 11.70
CA GLN A 250 18.73 21.61 12.71
C GLN A 250 18.02 20.24 12.68
N LEU A 251 16.72 20.23 12.41
CA LEU A 251 15.94 18.99 12.40
C LEU A 251 16.18 18.17 11.13
N ILE A 252 16.05 18.76 9.94
CA ILE A 252 16.02 18.01 8.68
C ILE A 252 17.13 18.38 7.69
N GLY A 253 18.04 19.27 8.09
CA GLY A 253 19.15 19.78 7.28
C GLY A 253 18.80 21.09 6.56
N PRO A 254 19.80 21.95 6.30
CA PRO A 254 19.58 23.30 5.79
C PRO A 254 18.96 23.34 4.38
N GLY A 255 19.42 22.47 3.47
CA GLY A 255 18.86 22.39 2.11
C GLY A 255 17.39 21.98 2.11
N MET A 256 17.03 21.00 2.95
CA MET A 256 15.65 20.55 3.07
C MET A 256 14.77 21.61 3.75
N ALA A 257 15.26 22.25 4.81
CA ALA A 257 14.56 23.36 5.46
C ALA A 257 14.25 24.50 4.47
N LYS A 258 15.20 24.84 3.59
CA LYS A 258 14.99 25.82 2.51
C LYS A 258 13.90 25.34 1.54
N SER A 259 14.00 24.10 1.06
CA SER A 259 13.04 23.50 0.13
C SER A 259 11.62 23.49 0.68
N ILE A 260 11.40 22.95 1.89
CA ILE A 260 10.03 22.85 2.45
C ILE A 260 9.43 24.22 2.74
N LYS A 261 10.24 25.22 3.11
CA LYS A 261 9.78 26.58 3.34
C LYS A 261 9.37 27.28 2.04
N GLN A 262 10.08 27.02 0.95
CA GLN A 262 9.69 27.47 -0.39
C GLN A 262 8.39 26.81 -0.84
N GLN A 263 8.23 25.50 -0.61
CA GLN A 263 7.00 24.76 -0.94
C GLN A 263 5.76 25.31 -0.22
N VAL A 264 5.91 25.84 1.00
CA VAL A 264 4.81 26.49 1.75
C VAL A 264 4.68 28.00 1.48
N GLY A 265 5.34 28.51 0.44
CA GLY A 265 5.22 29.89 -0.03
C GLY A 265 6.00 30.92 0.78
N GLN A 266 7.06 30.51 1.49
CA GLN A 266 8.01 31.44 2.11
C GLN A 266 9.25 31.60 1.24
N ASP A 267 9.50 32.84 0.81
CA ASP A 267 10.68 33.19 0.04
C ASP A 267 11.86 33.48 0.98
N ILE A 268 12.86 32.60 0.93
CA ILE A 268 13.95 32.53 1.92
C ILE A 268 15.19 33.29 1.43
N ASP A 269 15.27 33.66 0.15
CA ASP A 269 16.36 34.50 -0.34
C ASP A 269 16.32 35.91 0.30
N LYS A 270 15.22 36.27 0.98
CA LYS A 270 15.05 37.49 1.80
C LYS A 270 15.30 37.30 3.29
N LEU A 271 15.38 36.07 3.80
CA LEU A 271 15.70 35.79 5.20
C LEU A 271 17.21 35.67 5.34
N LYS A 272 17.90 36.83 5.29
CA LYS A 272 19.29 36.92 5.73
C LYS A 272 19.38 36.24 7.09
N ALA A 273 20.16 35.16 7.16
CA ALA A 273 20.61 34.61 8.41
C ALA A 273 21.09 35.79 9.26
N ARG A 274 20.44 36.05 10.40
CA ARG A 274 21.07 36.89 11.42
C ARG A 274 22.35 36.15 11.75
N GLU A 275 23.48 36.63 11.24
CA GLU A 275 24.80 36.16 11.62
C GLU A 275 24.86 36.26 13.13
N ASN A 276 24.64 35.13 13.80
CA ASN A 276 24.96 35.01 15.20
C ASN A 276 26.45 35.30 15.28
N LYS A 277 26.79 36.47 15.86
CA LYS A 277 28.11 36.78 16.40
C LYS A 277 28.52 35.64 17.34
N ARG A 278 29.11 34.60 16.78
CA ARG A 278 29.94 33.68 17.57
C ARG A 278 31.10 34.55 18.06
N LYS A 279 31.09 34.90 19.35
CA LYS A 279 32.30 35.27 20.07
C LYS A 279 33.19 34.03 20.14
N GLY A 280 33.81 33.69 19.01
CA GLY A 280 34.86 32.71 18.91
C GLY A 280 36.17 33.34 19.36
N GLN A 281 36.98 32.53 20.02
CA GLN A 281 38.29 32.84 20.57
C GLN A 281 39.17 33.60 19.56
N ILE A 282 39.67 34.76 19.99
CA ILE A 282 40.58 35.60 19.21
C ILE A 282 41.86 34.81 18.96
N SER A 283 42.30 34.76 17.70
CA SER A 283 43.57 34.14 17.33
C SER A 283 44.72 34.96 17.91
N LEU A 284 45.77 34.31 18.41
CA LEU A 284 46.99 34.96 18.91
C LEU A 284 47.67 35.92 17.92
N LYS A 285 47.30 35.86 16.62
CA LYS A 285 47.74 36.83 15.59
C LYS A 285 47.11 38.21 15.72
N ASP A 286 45.96 38.34 16.37
CA ASP A 286 45.25 39.63 16.51
C ASP A 286 45.77 40.46 17.71
N TYR A 287 46.75 39.93 18.47
CA TYR A 287 47.40 40.64 19.57
C TYR A 287 48.61 41.47 19.12
N SER A 288 49.27 41.09 18.02
CA SER A 288 50.48 41.78 17.55
C SER A 288 50.21 43.13 16.86
N GLU A 289 48.97 43.38 16.41
CA GLU A 289 48.59 44.67 15.81
C GLU A 289 48.14 45.72 16.85
N LYS A 290 47.96 45.33 18.12
CA LYS A 290 47.50 46.26 19.19
C LYS A 290 48.62 46.79 20.09
N LEU A 291 49.87 46.50 19.79
CA LEU A 291 51.05 47.01 20.51
C LEU A 291 51.90 47.97 19.65
N ALA A 292 51.41 48.36 18.47
CA ALA A 292 52.09 49.27 17.56
C ALA A 292 51.34 50.60 17.34
N ASP A 293 50.31 50.89 18.14
CA ASP A 293 49.66 52.20 18.26
C ASP A 293 49.67 52.67 19.73
#